data_AF-A0A120KYE5-F1
#
_entry.id   AF-A0A120KYE5-F1
#
_cell.length_a   1.000
_cell.length_b   1.000
_cell.length_c   1.000
_cell.angle_alpha   90.00
_cell.angle_beta   90.00
_cell.angle_gamma   90.00
#
_symmetry.space_group_name_H-M   'P 1'
#
loop_
_entity.id
_entity.type
_entity.pdbx_description
1 polymer ?
#
loop_
_entity_poly.entity_id
_entity_poly.type
_entity_poly.pdbx_seq_one_letter_code
_entity_poly.pdbx_strand_id
1 'polypeptide(L)'
;MTSTRIETAGLSQLACEQRDAEAALALLDRSIALGHRRIALIRYLHAQYLDAPLSAQHHDYVHKIAERLSAETIVRIAMAARSRFEQ
;
A
#
# COMPACT_ATOMS: atom_id res chain seq x y z
N MET A 1 -26.87 6.29 -11.07
CA MET A 1 -26.10 7.01 -10.01
C MET A 1 -26.37 6.24 -8.72
N THR A 2 -25.47 5.49 -8.09
CA THR A 2 -24.05 5.67 -7.74
C THR A 2 -23.41 4.28 -7.54
N SER A 3 -22.57 3.79 -8.46
CA SER A 3 -21.97 2.45 -8.35
C SER A 3 -20.49 2.47 -8.68
N THR A 4 -19.70 3.22 -7.90
CA THR A 4 -18.22 3.28 -8.11
C THR A 4 -17.43 3.25 -6.80
N ARG A 5 -18.10 3.15 -5.64
CA ARG A 5 -17.42 3.00 -4.34
C ARG A 5 -17.29 1.56 -3.87
N ILE A 6 -18.24 0.69 -4.19
CA ILE A 6 -18.28 -0.68 -3.67
C ILE A 6 -17.30 -1.63 -4.40
N GLU A 7 -17.06 -1.45 -5.70
CA GLU A 7 -16.09 -2.29 -6.44
C GLU A 7 -14.66 -2.20 -5.89
N THR A 8 -14.23 -1.01 -5.44
CA THR A 8 -12.91 -0.83 -4.83
C THR A 8 -12.77 -1.50 -3.45
N ALA A 9 -13.85 -1.59 -2.69
CA ALA A 9 -13.82 -2.24 -1.37
C ALA A 9 -13.72 -3.77 -1.51
N GLY A 10 -14.46 -4.35 -2.47
CA GLY A 10 -14.36 -5.78 -2.80
C GLY A 10 -12.97 -6.17 -3.30
N LEU A 11 -12.36 -5.36 -4.18
CA LEU A 11 -10.98 -5.58 -4.64
C LEU A 11 -9.95 -5.46 -3.51
N SER A 12 -10.17 -4.57 -2.54
CA SER A 12 -9.29 -4.44 -1.38
C SER A 12 -9.34 -5.67 -0.47
N GLN A 13 -10.51 -6.28 -0.34
CA GLN A 13 -10.71 -7.47 0.49
C GLN A 13 -10.20 -8.74 -0.21
N LEU A 14 -10.47 -8.90 -1.50
CA LEU A 14 -9.91 -9.98 -2.33
C LEU A 14 -8.37 -9.94 -2.43
N ALA A 15 -7.79 -8.73 -2.55
CA ALA A 15 -6.34 -8.56 -2.54
C ALA A 15 -5.70 -8.96 -1.20
N CYS A 16 -6.44 -8.76 -0.09
CA CYS A 16 -6.00 -9.21 1.24
C CYS A 16 -6.17 -10.73 1.41
N GLU A 17 -7.28 -11.30 0.93
CA GLU A 17 -7.59 -12.74 1.05
C GLU A 17 -6.69 -13.63 0.17
N GLN A 18 -6.28 -13.17 -1.02
CA GLN A 18 -5.45 -13.99 -1.93
C GLN A 18 -3.94 -13.77 -1.80
N ARG A 19 -3.46 -12.82 -0.99
CA ARG A 19 -2.03 -12.45 -0.94
C ARG A 19 -1.45 -12.15 -2.33
N ASP A 20 -2.25 -11.59 -3.22
CA ASP A 20 -1.84 -11.31 -4.59
C ASP A 20 -0.88 -10.10 -4.62
N ALA A 21 0.38 -10.38 -4.94
CA ALA A 21 1.42 -9.39 -5.15
C ALA A 21 1.02 -8.33 -6.21
N GLU A 22 0.38 -8.75 -7.30
CA GLU A 22 -0.11 -7.86 -8.35
C GLU A 22 -1.24 -6.95 -7.86
N ALA A 23 -2.12 -7.46 -7.01
CA ALA A 23 -3.20 -6.66 -6.43
C ALA A 23 -2.67 -5.63 -5.43
N ALA A 24 -1.68 -6.00 -4.61
CA ALA A 24 -0.97 -5.06 -3.74
C ALA A 24 -0.30 -3.94 -4.53
N LEU A 25 0.28 -4.27 -5.69
CA LEU A 25 0.92 -3.31 -6.59
C LEU A 25 -0.10 -2.38 -7.27
N ALA A 26 -1.23 -2.90 -7.77
CA ALA A 26 -2.30 -2.08 -8.33
C ALA A 26 -2.92 -1.13 -7.26
N LEU A 27 -3.03 -1.61 -6.02
CA LEU A 27 -3.47 -0.79 -4.90
C LEU A 27 -2.43 0.29 -4.53
N LEU A 28 -1.15 -0.02 -4.61
CA LEU A 28 -0.07 0.95 -4.42
C LEU A 28 -0.18 2.06 -5.47
N ASP A 29 -0.22 1.70 -6.76
CA ASP A 29 -0.32 2.64 -7.87
C ASP A 29 -1.53 3.58 -7.71
N ARG A 30 -2.70 3.00 -7.35
CA ARG A 30 -3.89 3.80 -7.07
C ARG A 30 -3.74 4.74 -5.88
N SER A 31 -2.95 4.38 -4.87
CA SER A 31 -2.68 5.27 -3.71
C SER A 31 -1.72 6.39 -4.07
N ILE A 32 -0.78 6.13 -4.97
CA ILE A 32 0.11 7.14 -5.54
C ILE A 32 -0.72 8.13 -6.37
N ALA A 33 -1.60 7.65 -7.24
CA ALA A 33 -2.51 8.47 -8.04
C ALA A 33 -3.44 9.33 -7.18
N LEU A 34 -3.89 8.82 -6.02
CA LEU A 34 -4.72 9.57 -5.06
C LEU A 34 -3.91 10.48 -4.11
N GLY A 35 -2.57 10.45 -4.16
CA GLY A 35 -1.71 11.24 -3.29
C GLY A 35 -1.70 10.80 -1.81
N HIS A 36 -2.11 9.57 -1.52
CA HIS A 36 -2.19 9.05 -0.16
C HIS A 36 -0.82 8.63 0.38
N ARG A 37 -0.12 9.53 1.08
CA ARG A 37 1.23 9.28 1.61
C ARG A 37 1.29 8.07 2.57
N ARG A 38 0.41 8.05 3.58
CA ARG A 38 0.42 7.02 4.64
C ARG A 38 -0.03 5.66 4.13
N ILE A 39 -1.07 5.62 3.30
CA ILE A 39 -1.62 4.38 2.74
C ILE A 39 -0.67 3.81 1.67
N ALA A 40 -0.04 4.66 0.85
CA ALA A 40 0.96 4.20 -0.11
C ALA A 40 2.14 3.50 0.58
N LEU A 41 2.64 4.04 1.69
CA LEU A 41 3.69 3.39 2.49
C LEU A 41 3.27 2.01 3.03
N ILE A 42 2.05 1.90 3.58
CA ILE A 42 1.50 0.62 4.06
C ILE A 42 1.41 -0.38 2.91
N ARG A 43 0.88 0.02 1.76
CA ARG A 43 0.69 -0.85 0.58
C ARG A 43 2.02 -1.24 -0.05
N TYR A 44 3.00 -0.35 -0.06
CA TYR A 44 4.36 -0.64 -0.49
C TYR A 44 5.01 -1.69 0.41
N LEU A 45 4.89 -1.57 1.74
CA LEU A 45 5.41 -2.58 2.66
C LEU A 45 4.72 -3.93 2.47
N HIS A 46 3.38 -3.94 2.28
CA HIS A 46 2.65 -5.16 1.94
C HIS A 46 3.15 -5.80 0.65
N ALA A 47 3.30 -5.01 -0.42
CA ALA A 47 3.84 -5.48 -1.69
C ALA A 47 5.27 -6.03 -1.52
N GLN A 48 6.09 -5.39 -0.69
CA GLN A 48 7.43 -5.86 -0.35
C GLN A 48 7.41 -7.20 0.42
N TYR A 49 6.49 -7.38 1.38
CA TYR A 49 6.33 -8.66 2.10
C TYR A 49 5.82 -9.80 1.21
N LEU A 50 5.10 -9.48 0.15
CA LEU A 50 4.58 -10.42 -0.83
C LEU A 50 5.55 -10.67 -2.00
N ASP A 51 6.77 -10.13 -1.93
CA ASP A 51 7.79 -10.22 -2.99
C ASP A 51 7.27 -9.72 -4.36
N ALA A 52 6.40 -8.70 -4.33
CA ALA A 52 5.81 -8.14 -5.54
C ALA A 52 6.86 -7.45 -6.42
N PRO A 53 6.66 -7.40 -7.75
CA PRO A 53 7.59 -6.77 -8.69
C PRO A 53 7.56 -5.23 -8.59
N LEU A 54 8.12 -4.72 -7.49
CA LEU A 54 8.25 -3.29 -7.23
C LEU A 54 9.27 -2.66 -8.19
N SER A 55 8.80 -1.74 -9.02
CA SER A 55 9.68 -0.90 -9.85
C SER A 55 10.39 0.20 -9.04
N ALA A 56 11.52 0.69 -9.58
CA ALA A 56 12.31 1.80 -9.03
C ALA A 56 11.47 3.06 -8.72
N GLN A 57 10.43 3.34 -9.51
CA GLN A 57 9.51 4.45 -9.27
C GLN A 57 8.75 4.35 -7.94
N HIS A 58 8.37 3.14 -7.53
CA HIS A 58 7.71 2.91 -6.23
C HIS A 58 8.67 3.18 -5.08
N HIS A 59 9.91 2.71 -5.21
CA HIS A 59 10.97 2.95 -4.24
C HIS A 59 11.27 4.44 -4.08
N ASP A 60 11.43 5.17 -5.19
CA ASP A 60 11.67 6.61 -5.19
C ASP A 60 10.52 7.41 -4.56
N TYR A 61 9.27 7.07 -4.90
CA TYR A 61 8.10 7.72 -4.32
C TYR A 61 8.02 7.52 -2.80
N VAL A 62 8.25 6.29 -2.34
CA VAL A 62 8.23 5.98 -0.91
C VAL A 62 9.41 6.61 -0.19
N HIS A 63 10.59 6.66 -0.81
CA HIS A 63 11.76 7.35 -0.28
C HIS A 63 11.46 8.84 -0.05
N LYS A 64 10.93 9.54 -1.06
CA LYS A 64 10.52 10.95 -0.95
C LYS A 64 9.46 11.20 0.12
N ILE A 65 8.56 10.24 0.35
CA ILE A 65 7.58 10.34 1.44
C ILE A 65 8.26 10.10 2.79
N ALA A 66 9.12 9.10 2.88
CA ALA A 66 9.86 8.77 4.10
C ALA A 66 10.75 9.93 4.54
N GLU A 67 11.43 10.62 3.61
CA GLU A 67 12.21 11.82 3.89
C GLU A 67 11.36 12.97 4.49
N ARG A 68 10.07 13.00 4.16
CA ARG A 68 9.11 14.01 4.67
C ARG A 68 8.44 13.61 5.98
N LEU A 69 8.65 12.38 6.45
CA LEU A 69 8.03 11.85 7.67
C LEU A 69 9.09 11.63 8.74
N SER A 70 8.73 11.89 9.99
CA SER A 70 9.61 11.52 11.11
C SER A 70 9.74 10.00 11.20
N ALA A 71 10.92 9.51 11.59
CA ALA A 71 11.20 8.09 11.77
C ALA A 71 10.14 7.38 12.63
N GLU A 72 9.65 8.04 13.70
CA GLU A 72 8.60 7.50 14.56
C GLU A 72 7.27 7.27 13.81
N THR A 73 6.92 8.14 12.87
CA THR A 73 5.73 7.97 12.03
C THR A 73 5.90 6.79 11.08
N ILE A 74 7.09 6.62 10.50
CA ILE A 74 7.40 5.48 9.64
C ILE A 74 7.28 4.17 10.42
N VAL A 75 7.82 4.11 11.64
CA VAL A 75 7.72 2.93 12.52
C VAL A 75 6.27 2.60 12.85
N ARG A 76 5.44 3.59 13.20
CA ARG A 76 4.00 3.36 13.46
C ARG A 76 3.26 2.85 12.22
N ILE A 77 3.61 3.34 11.04
CA ILE A 77 3.04 2.88 9.76
C ILE A 77 3.47 1.43 9.49
N ALA A 78 4.75 1.10 9.69
CA ALA A 78 5.26 -0.24 9.49
C ALA A 78 4.62 -1.26 10.44
N MET A 79 4.47 -0.91 11.72
CA MET A 79 3.75 -1.73 12.70
C MET A 79 2.29 -1.95 12.29
N ALA A 80 1.59 -0.90 11.83
CA ALA A 80 0.21 -1.01 11.37
C ALA A 80 0.07 -1.86 10.10
N ALA A 81 1.04 -1.80 9.17
CA ALA A 81 1.08 -2.67 8.00
C ALA A 81 1.26 -4.13 8.40
N ARG A 82 2.25 -4.41 9.26
CA ARG A 82 2.51 -5.76 9.76
C ARG A 82 1.31 -6.35 10.51
N SER A 83 0.69 -5.58 11.40
CA SER A 83 -0.49 -6.01 12.14
C SER A 83 -1.70 -6.31 11.24
N ARG A 84 -1.77 -5.72 10.04
CA ARG A 84 -2.79 -6.03 9.03
C ARG A 84 -2.41 -7.19 8.11
N PHE A 85 -1.13 -7.54 8.03
CA PHE A 85 -0.64 -8.69 7.29
C PHE A 85 -0.73 -9.99 8.09
N GLU A 86 -0.61 -9.90 9.41
CA GLU A 86 -0.71 -11.04 10.34
C GLU A 86 -2.16 -11.36 10.77
N GLN A 87 -3.16 -10.58 10.34
CA GLN A 87 -4.60 -10.86 10.54
C GLN A 87 -5.24 -11.47 9.30
#